data_AF-A0A182EP59-F1
#
_entry.id   AF-A0A182EP59-F1
#
_cell.length_a   1.000
_cell.length_b   1.000
_cell.length_c   1.000
_cell.angle_alpha   90.00
_cell.angle_beta   90.00
_cell.angle_gamma   90.00
#
_symmetry.space_group_name_H-M   'P 1'
#
loop_
_entity.id
_entity.type
_entity.pdbx_description
1 polymer ?
#
loop_
_entity_poly.entity_id
_entity_poly.type
_entity_poly.pdbx_seq_one_letter_code
_entity_poly.pdbx_strand_id
1 'polypeptide(L)'
;MSIHIIIPFLSLTFTLIHCSLNYTIETFPDSLVRSDLCGLNSPGFACDPDQVLKRFNRTFSGAEYLSQHLQQIRYTTNCSCLNEDKSYGHCSAINPHGYTLSIAVLRSIAMNNDTMNSENLNDTLQIFAENLRRQQHRGQCADDALIVVIADRKAVHTSVGEVIGRTLTSNVITRTNREVGKAFESYFEQNTLKRL
;
A
#
# COMPACT_ATOMS: atom_id res chain seq x y z
N MET A 1 21.24 -55.61 -20.80
CA MET A 1 20.84 -55.49 -19.39
C MET A 1 20.91 -54.01 -19.04
N SER A 2 19.80 -53.28 -19.18
CA SER A 2 19.75 -51.82 -18.95
C SER A 2 19.24 -51.54 -17.55
N ILE A 3 20.01 -50.76 -16.79
CA ILE A 3 19.66 -50.34 -15.44
C ILE A 3 18.93 -49.00 -15.55
N HIS A 4 17.62 -49.00 -15.31
CA HIS A 4 16.84 -47.78 -15.15
C HIS A 4 17.00 -47.26 -13.72
N ILE A 5 17.73 -46.16 -13.56
CA ILE A 5 17.80 -45.42 -12.29
C ILE A 5 16.56 -44.52 -12.22
N ILE A 6 15.60 -44.92 -11.38
CA ILE A 6 14.43 -44.10 -11.04
C ILE A 6 14.89 -43.16 -9.92
N ILE A 7 15.11 -41.89 -10.25
CA ILE A 7 15.36 -40.84 -9.25
C ILE A 7 14.00 -40.43 -8.68
N PRO A 8 13.72 -40.62 -7.37
CA PRO A 8 12.48 -40.14 -6.79
C PRO A 8 12.57 -38.61 -6.71
N PHE A 9 11.69 -37.94 -7.45
CA PHE A 9 11.52 -36.49 -7.39
C PHE A 9 10.92 -36.16 -6.01
N LEU A 10 11.79 -35.90 -5.04
CA LEU A 10 11.42 -35.49 -3.70
C LEU A 10 10.83 -34.07 -3.80
N SER A 11 9.50 -34.00 -3.90
CA SER A 11 8.76 -32.74 -3.96
C SER A 11 8.87 -32.05 -2.60
N LEU A 12 9.92 -31.24 -2.41
CA LEU A 12 10.05 -30.31 -1.30
C LEU A 12 8.96 -29.25 -1.43
N THR A 13 7.78 -29.54 -0.87
CA THR A 13 6.79 -28.52 -0.58
C THR A 13 7.34 -27.67 0.55
N PHE A 14 8.05 -26.60 0.21
CA PHE A 14 8.30 -25.50 1.14
C PHE A 14 6.94 -24.90 1.50
N THR A 15 6.36 -25.35 2.60
CA THR A 15 5.35 -24.56 3.30
C THR A 15 6.06 -23.31 3.78
N LEU A 16 6.00 -22.24 2.98
CA LEU A 16 6.36 -20.89 3.40
C LEU A 16 5.50 -20.60 4.63
N ILE A 17 6.11 -20.74 5.80
CA ILE A 17 5.57 -20.23 7.06
C ILE A 17 5.37 -18.75 6.80
N HIS A 18 4.12 -18.35 6.56
CA HIS A 18 3.71 -16.95 6.57
C HIS A 18 3.81 -16.50 8.03
N CYS A 19 5.02 -16.20 8.49
CA CYS A 19 5.17 -15.31 9.63
C CYS A 19 4.47 -14.02 9.22
N SER A 20 3.38 -13.66 9.90
CA SER A 20 2.86 -12.30 9.78
C SER A 20 3.97 -11.39 10.29
N LEU A 21 4.72 -10.78 9.37
CA LEU A 21 5.68 -9.77 9.77
C LEU A 21 4.88 -8.57 10.22
N ASN A 22 5.06 -8.20 11.48
CA ASN A 22 4.66 -6.87 11.92
C ASN A 22 5.59 -5.87 11.25
N TYR A 23 5.09 -5.13 10.28
CA TYR A 23 5.90 -4.20 9.51
C TYR A 23 6.28 -2.97 10.35
N THR A 24 7.55 -2.59 10.25
CA THR A 24 8.07 -1.28 10.61
C THR A 24 8.25 -0.43 9.35
N ILE A 25 8.61 0.84 9.52
CA ILE A 25 8.89 1.74 8.41
C ILE A 25 10.08 1.27 7.57
N GLU A 26 11.07 0.65 8.23
CA GLU A 26 12.30 0.16 7.60
C GLU A 26 12.10 -1.18 6.89
N THR A 27 11.12 -1.97 7.32
CA THR A 27 10.88 -3.32 6.80
C THR A 27 9.74 -3.39 5.78
N PHE A 28 8.90 -2.35 5.70
CA PHE A 28 7.86 -2.26 4.67
C PHE A 28 8.51 -2.10 3.28
N PRO A 29 8.19 -2.96 2.30
CA PRO A 29 8.84 -2.92 0.99
C PRO A 29 8.43 -1.70 0.17
N ASP A 30 9.39 -1.10 -0.53
CA ASP A 30 9.09 -0.05 -1.52
C ASP A 30 8.71 -0.70 -2.86
N SER A 31 7.45 -0.54 -3.27
CA SER A 31 6.90 -1.10 -4.51
C SER A 31 7.54 -0.56 -5.80
N LEU A 32 8.30 0.54 -5.75
CA LEU A 32 9.07 1.02 -6.91
C LEU A 32 10.43 0.31 -7.05
N VAL A 33 10.95 -0.28 -5.96
CA VAL A 33 12.26 -0.95 -5.91
C VAL A 33 12.12 -2.48 -5.85
N ARG A 34 11.22 -2.97 -4.98
CA ARG A 34 10.95 -4.38 -4.70
C ARG A 34 9.50 -4.73 -4.97
N SER A 35 9.09 -4.50 -6.22
CA SER A 35 7.72 -4.77 -6.69
C SER A 35 7.27 -6.22 -6.45
N ASP A 36 8.20 -7.17 -6.49
CA ASP A 36 7.98 -8.59 -6.22
C ASP A 36 7.43 -8.83 -4.80
N LEU A 37 7.96 -8.12 -3.81
CA LEU A 37 7.52 -8.23 -2.42
C LEU A 37 6.16 -7.57 -2.16
N CYS A 38 5.66 -6.78 -3.11
CA CYS A 38 4.42 -6.02 -3.00
C CYS A 38 3.25 -6.67 -3.75
N GLY A 39 3.43 -7.88 -4.29
CA GLY A 39 2.43 -8.56 -5.11
C GLY A 39 2.26 -7.93 -6.50
N LEU A 40 3.31 -7.31 -7.03
CA LEU A 40 3.35 -6.69 -8.36
C LEU A 40 4.36 -7.37 -9.29
N ASN A 41 4.06 -7.43 -10.58
CA ASN A 41 5.00 -7.90 -11.61
C ASN A 41 5.97 -6.81 -12.11
N SER A 42 5.72 -5.54 -11.78
CA SER A 42 6.53 -4.40 -12.18
C SER A 42 6.42 -3.26 -11.15
N PRO A 43 7.35 -2.27 -11.15
CA PRO A 43 7.25 -1.10 -10.30
C PRO A 43 5.87 -0.43 -10.35
N GLY A 44 5.34 -0.06 -9.18
CA GLY A 44 3.99 0.46 -9.06
C GLY A 44 3.73 1.21 -7.76
N PHE A 45 2.51 1.74 -7.62
CA PHE A 45 2.12 2.63 -6.52
C PHE A 45 1.25 1.96 -5.44
N ALA A 46 0.91 0.69 -5.61
CA ALA A 46 0.28 -0.13 -4.57
C ALA A 46 1.27 -1.15 -4.01
N CYS A 47 1.17 -1.46 -2.72
CA CYS A 47 1.94 -2.54 -2.11
C CYS A 47 1.08 -3.35 -1.14
N ASP A 48 0.98 -4.65 -1.38
CA ASP A 48 0.22 -5.61 -0.56
C ASP A 48 1.08 -6.84 -0.24
N PRO A 49 2.10 -6.70 0.63
CA PRO A 49 3.06 -7.77 0.89
C PRO A 49 2.44 -8.98 1.63
N ASP A 50 1.36 -8.76 2.36
CA ASP A 50 0.60 -9.80 3.08
C ASP A 50 -0.50 -10.46 2.22
N GLN A 51 -0.64 -10.05 0.95
CA GLN A 51 -1.66 -10.55 0.02
C GLN A 51 -3.07 -10.48 0.62
N VAL A 52 -3.40 -9.36 1.26
CA VAL A 52 -4.72 -9.08 1.84
C VAL A 52 -5.77 -8.95 0.75
N LEU A 53 -5.41 -8.32 -0.37
CA LEU A 53 -6.29 -8.09 -1.51
C LEU A 53 -6.46 -9.38 -2.31
N LYS A 54 -7.71 -9.72 -2.62
CA LYS A 54 -7.99 -10.81 -3.57
C LYS A 54 -7.44 -10.43 -4.94
N ARG A 55 -7.02 -11.46 -5.69
CA ARG A 55 -6.79 -11.31 -7.13
C ARG A 55 -8.02 -10.72 -7.80
N PHE A 56 -7.79 -9.74 -8.67
CA PHE A 56 -8.86 -9.13 -9.45
C PHE A 56 -9.36 -10.10 -10.54
N ASN A 57 -8.42 -10.75 -11.22
CA ASN A 57 -8.73 -11.81 -12.19
C ASN A 57 -7.57 -12.81 -12.30
N ARG A 58 -7.58 -13.68 -13.33
CA ARG A 58 -6.53 -14.68 -13.56
C ARG A 58 -5.16 -14.06 -13.85
N THR A 59 -5.13 -12.84 -14.37
CA THR A 59 -3.92 -12.12 -14.74
C THR A 59 -3.44 -11.25 -13.59
N PHE A 60 -4.29 -10.34 -13.09
CA PHE A 60 -3.90 -9.31 -12.14
C PHE A 60 -4.16 -9.70 -10.69
N SER A 61 -3.16 -9.48 -9.85
CA SER A 61 -3.33 -9.38 -8.39
C SER A 61 -4.21 -8.17 -8.05
N GLY A 62 -4.73 -8.13 -6.81
CA GLY A 62 -5.47 -6.95 -6.34
C GLY A 62 -4.59 -5.69 -6.31
N ALA A 63 -3.33 -5.85 -5.90
CA ALA A 63 -2.34 -4.77 -5.88
C ALA A 63 -2.03 -4.25 -7.29
N GLU A 64 -1.90 -5.14 -8.29
CA GLU A 64 -1.64 -4.73 -9.68
C GLU A 64 -2.81 -3.92 -10.25
N TYR A 65 -4.04 -4.39 -10.02
CA TYR A 65 -5.23 -3.67 -10.44
C TYR A 65 -5.30 -2.26 -9.83
N LEU A 66 -5.02 -2.13 -8.52
CA LEU A 66 -4.94 -0.82 -7.86
C LEU A 66 -3.81 0.04 -8.43
N SER A 67 -2.62 -0.54 -8.61
CA SER A 67 -1.46 0.19 -9.11
C SER A 67 -1.70 0.78 -10.49
N GLN A 68 -2.42 0.08 -11.38
CA GLN A 68 -2.81 0.61 -12.70
C GLN A 68 -3.69 1.86 -12.60
N HIS A 69 -4.64 1.88 -11.67
CA HIS A 69 -5.53 3.03 -11.47
C HIS A 69 -4.79 4.21 -10.84
N LEU A 70 -3.90 3.96 -9.88
CA LEU A 70 -3.05 5.00 -9.29
C LEU A 70 -2.11 5.61 -10.34
N GLN A 71 -1.56 4.77 -11.20
CA GLN A 71 -0.74 5.20 -12.34
C GLN A 71 -1.55 6.04 -13.32
N GLN A 72 -2.78 5.63 -13.63
CA GLN A 72 -3.68 6.42 -14.47
C GLN A 72 -3.95 7.81 -13.89
N ILE A 73 -4.24 7.92 -12.58
CA ILE A 73 -4.42 9.22 -11.92
C ILE A 73 -3.18 10.10 -12.11
N ARG A 74 -1.99 9.54 -11.88
CA ARG A 74 -0.72 10.26 -12.03
C ARG A 74 -0.50 10.79 -13.45
N TYR A 75 -0.82 10.01 -14.48
CA TYR A 75 -0.60 10.42 -15.88
C TYR A 75 -1.74 11.23 -16.50
N THR A 76 -2.94 11.21 -15.92
CA THR A 76 -4.11 11.94 -16.46
C THR A 76 -4.36 13.27 -15.76
N THR A 77 -3.76 13.47 -14.58
CA THR A 77 -3.81 14.76 -13.88
C THR A 77 -2.65 15.65 -14.31
N ASN A 78 -2.90 16.95 -14.39
CA ASN A 78 -1.86 17.93 -14.67
C ASN A 78 -0.89 18.02 -13.48
N CYS A 79 0.35 18.40 -13.77
CA CYS A 79 1.30 18.85 -12.77
C CYS A 79 0.64 19.86 -11.81
N SER A 80 0.70 19.59 -10.51
CA SER A 80 0.07 20.41 -9.48
C SER A 80 1.00 21.45 -8.83
N CYS A 81 2.30 21.40 -9.15
CA CYS A 81 3.29 22.29 -8.55
C CYS A 81 3.17 23.72 -9.10
N LEU A 82 2.96 24.69 -8.22
CA LEU A 82 2.99 26.12 -8.55
C LEU A 82 4.39 26.70 -8.34
N ASN A 83 4.61 27.93 -8.81
CA ASN A 83 5.88 28.63 -8.56
C ASN A 83 6.18 28.84 -7.08
N GLU A 84 5.14 28.96 -6.26
CA GLU A 84 5.23 29.11 -4.80
C GLU A 84 5.70 27.81 -4.11
N ASP A 85 5.55 26.65 -4.77
CA ASP A 85 5.86 25.33 -4.20
C ASP A 85 7.32 24.91 -4.41
N LYS A 86 8.17 25.79 -4.96
CA LYS A 86 9.57 25.50 -5.29
C LYS A 86 10.42 25.04 -4.11
N SER A 87 10.04 25.39 -2.89
CA SER A 87 10.67 24.91 -1.66
C SER A 87 10.48 23.40 -1.44
N TYR A 88 9.38 22.83 -1.95
CA TYR A 88 9.11 21.39 -1.90
C TYR A 88 9.66 20.64 -3.11
N GLY A 89 9.87 21.34 -4.22
CA GLY A 89 10.38 20.79 -5.47
C GLY A 89 9.65 21.36 -6.68
N HIS A 90 9.73 20.68 -7.82
CA HIS A 90 9.11 21.13 -9.06
C HIS A 90 8.78 19.92 -9.95
N CYS A 91 7.80 20.08 -10.84
CA CYS A 91 7.53 19.05 -11.84
C CYS A 91 8.70 18.91 -12.80
N SER A 92 9.05 17.67 -13.13
CA SER A 92 10.09 17.38 -14.11
C SER A 92 9.72 17.96 -15.48
N ALA A 93 10.68 18.60 -16.14
CA ALA A 93 10.53 19.00 -17.55
C ALA A 93 10.46 17.77 -18.48
N ILE A 94 11.05 16.65 -18.07
CA ILE A 94 11.08 15.40 -18.80
C ILE A 94 10.12 14.44 -18.08
N ASN A 95 8.95 14.24 -18.67
CA ASN A 95 7.82 13.46 -18.11
C ASN A 95 7.14 14.11 -16.89
N PRO A 96 6.53 15.31 -17.05
CA PRO A 96 5.70 15.89 -16.01
C PRO A 96 4.49 14.99 -15.79
N HIS A 97 4.23 14.67 -14.53
CA HIS A 97 3.01 14.00 -14.11
C HIS A 97 2.30 14.83 -13.05
N GLY A 98 1.02 14.55 -12.86
CA GLY A 98 0.23 15.17 -11.80
C GLY A 98 0.40 14.45 -10.47
N TYR A 99 -0.67 14.50 -9.69
CA TYR A 99 -0.71 13.99 -8.32
C TYR A 99 -0.28 12.54 -8.21
N THR A 100 0.43 12.23 -7.12
CA THR A 100 0.92 10.88 -6.86
C THR A 100 0.17 10.25 -5.70
N LEU A 101 -0.63 9.24 -5.99
CA LEU A 101 -1.31 8.47 -4.95
C LEU A 101 -0.65 7.11 -4.80
N SER A 102 -0.38 6.71 -3.56
CA SER A 102 0.07 5.37 -3.22
C SER A 102 -0.83 4.71 -2.18
N ILE A 103 -0.87 3.37 -2.22
CA ILE A 103 -1.63 2.56 -1.27
C ILE A 103 -0.72 1.48 -0.68
N ALA A 104 -0.62 1.44 0.65
CA ALA A 104 -0.01 0.35 1.40
C ALA A 104 -1.11 -0.46 2.08
N VAL A 105 -1.18 -1.76 1.79
CA VAL A 105 -2.13 -2.69 2.41
C VAL A 105 -1.35 -3.75 3.16
N LEU A 106 -1.62 -3.92 4.45
CA LEU A 106 -0.90 -4.85 5.30
C LEU A 106 -1.83 -5.36 6.40
N ARG A 107 -1.50 -6.49 7.00
CA ARG A 107 -2.29 -7.07 8.08
C ARG A 107 -2.10 -6.31 9.39
N SER A 108 -0.85 -6.05 9.75
CA SER A 108 -0.46 -5.46 11.02
C SER A 108 0.87 -4.69 10.91
N ILE A 109 1.06 -3.72 11.81
CA ILE A 109 2.32 -3.00 12.01
C ILE A 109 2.93 -3.38 13.35
N ALA A 110 4.24 -3.18 13.51
CA ALA A 110 4.90 -3.34 14.80
C ALA A 110 4.37 -2.30 15.80
N MET A 111 3.80 -2.78 16.90
CA MET A 111 3.27 -1.98 17.99
C MET A 111 3.95 -2.40 19.29
N ASN A 112 4.31 -1.42 20.14
CA ASN A 112 4.72 -1.71 21.52
C ASN A 112 3.47 -2.07 22.33
N ASN A 113 3.32 -3.35 22.67
CA ASN A 113 2.05 -3.96 23.11
C ASN A 113 1.57 -3.57 24.51
N ASP A 114 2.35 -2.88 25.33
CA ASP A 114 2.09 -2.89 26.77
C ASP A 114 1.00 -1.90 27.26
N THR A 115 0.52 -0.94 26.44
CA THR A 115 -0.43 0.10 26.91
C THR A 115 -1.36 0.72 25.83
N MET A 116 -1.80 0.00 24.79
CA MET A 116 -2.61 0.63 23.72
C MET A 116 -4.11 0.77 24.03
N ASN A 117 -4.60 2.01 24.06
CA ASN A 117 -6.01 2.36 23.85
C ASN A 117 -6.26 2.73 22.36
N SER A 118 -7.50 3.07 21.98
CA SER A 118 -7.85 3.43 20.60
C SER A 118 -7.19 4.73 20.11
N GLU A 119 -6.90 5.67 21.01
CA GLU A 119 -6.20 6.93 20.69
C GLU A 119 -4.73 6.63 20.30
N ASN A 120 -4.05 5.80 21.09
CA ASN A 120 -2.69 5.33 20.79
C ASN A 120 -2.59 4.60 19.44
N LEU A 121 -3.65 3.92 19.00
CA LEU A 121 -3.70 3.28 17.69
C LEU A 121 -3.75 4.30 16.55
N ASN A 122 -4.64 5.29 16.62
CA ASN A 122 -4.74 6.30 15.58
C ASN A 122 -3.44 7.10 15.45
N ASP A 123 -2.82 7.47 16.57
CA ASP A 123 -1.55 8.19 16.58
C ASP A 123 -0.42 7.36 15.99
N THR A 124 -0.35 6.07 16.35
CA THR A 124 0.66 5.14 15.80
C THR A 124 0.49 4.99 14.28
N LEU A 125 -0.75 4.85 13.80
CA LEU A 125 -1.04 4.73 12.36
C LEU A 125 -0.73 6.01 11.60
N GLN A 126 -1.03 7.17 12.20
CA GLN A 126 -0.69 8.47 11.64
C GLN A 126 0.82 8.62 11.48
N ILE A 127 1.57 8.34 12.55
CA ILE A 127 3.04 8.40 12.53
C ILE A 127 3.60 7.42 11.50
N PHE A 128 3.05 6.20 11.45
CA PHE A 128 3.48 5.20 10.48
C PHE A 128 3.24 5.67 9.04
N ALA A 129 2.03 6.13 8.71
CA ALA A 129 1.69 6.61 7.38
C ALA A 129 2.53 7.82 6.95
N GLU A 130 2.76 8.77 7.87
CA GLU A 130 3.58 9.95 7.61
C GLU A 130 5.04 9.58 7.34
N ASN A 131 5.63 8.75 8.20
CA ASN A 131 7.02 8.32 8.05
C ASN A 131 7.20 7.48 6.78
N LEU A 132 6.25 6.59 6.47
CA LEU A 132 6.33 5.76 5.27
C LEU A 132 6.22 6.60 4.00
N ARG A 133 5.29 7.55 3.95
CA ARG A 133 5.14 8.49 2.83
C ARG A 133 6.43 9.28 2.61
N ARG A 134 6.99 9.85 3.69
CA ARG A 134 8.22 10.63 3.63
C ARG A 134 9.43 9.79 3.21
N GLN A 135 9.55 8.56 3.69
CA GLN A 135 10.61 7.64 3.30
C GLN A 135 10.53 7.28 1.82
N GLN A 136 9.32 6.99 1.31
CA GLN A 136 9.13 6.61 -0.09
C GLN A 136 9.24 7.79 -1.07
N HIS A 137 9.02 9.02 -0.59
CA HIS A 137 9.23 10.28 -1.32
C HIS A 137 8.75 10.25 -2.78
N ARG A 138 7.46 9.92 -2.99
CA ARG A 138 6.93 9.63 -4.34
C ARG A 138 6.50 10.87 -5.13
N GLY A 139 6.38 12.01 -4.46
CA GLY A 139 6.00 13.29 -5.05
C GLY A 139 7.17 14.06 -5.67
N GLN A 140 6.85 15.04 -6.50
CA GLN A 140 7.77 16.00 -7.11
C GLN A 140 7.87 17.31 -6.31
N CYS A 141 6.79 17.69 -5.63
CA CYS A 141 6.70 18.95 -4.87
C CYS A 141 5.75 18.82 -3.67
N ALA A 142 5.78 17.70 -2.96
CA ALA A 142 4.78 17.35 -1.95
C ALA A 142 3.35 17.22 -2.53
N ASP A 143 3.25 16.79 -3.78
CA ASP A 143 2.02 16.43 -4.51
C ASP A 143 1.64 14.94 -4.34
N ASP A 144 2.18 14.29 -3.31
CA ASP A 144 1.97 12.88 -3.00
C ASP A 144 1.06 12.63 -1.80
N ALA A 145 0.27 11.57 -1.86
CA ALA A 145 -0.48 11.04 -0.72
C ALA A 145 -0.32 9.53 -0.62
N LEU A 146 -0.28 9.03 0.60
CA LEU A 146 -0.21 7.61 0.92
C LEU A 146 -1.43 7.22 1.76
N ILE A 147 -2.19 6.25 1.27
CA ILE A 147 -3.26 5.59 2.02
C ILE A 147 -2.70 4.30 2.61
N VAL A 148 -2.73 4.16 3.92
CA VAL A 148 -2.35 2.96 4.65
C VAL A 148 -3.59 2.25 5.14
N VAL A 149 -3.70 0.95 4.84
CA VAL A 149 -4.79 0.09 5.25
C VAL A 149 -4.24 -1.06 6.11
N ILE A 150 -4.68 -1.12 7.38
CA ILE A 150 -4.32 -2.17 8.32
C ILE A 150 -5.50 -3.12 8.51
N ALA A 151 -5.39 -4.29 7.89
CA ALA A 151 -6.49 -5.23 7.72
C ALA A 151 -6.99 -5.80 9.06
N ASP A 152 -6.09 -6.23 9.95
CA ASP A 152 -6.46 -6.90 11.20
C ASP A 152 -7.08 -5.93 12.22
N ARG A 153 -6.81 -4.63 12.08
CA ARG A 153 -7.38 -3.55 12.91
C ARG A 153 -8.51 -2.80 12.23
N LYS A 154 -8.86 -3.15 10.98
CA LYS A 154 -9.87 -2.45 10.15
C LYS A 154 -9.65 -0.93 10.11
N ALA A 155 -8.38 -0.52 10.08
CA ALA A 155 -8.00 0.88 10.19
C ALA A 155 -7.47 1.41 8.86
N VAL A 156 -7.81 2.66 8.55
CA VAL A 156 -7.37 3.36 7.34
C VAL A 156 -6.87 4.74 7.75
N HIS A 157 -5.65 5.07 7.33
CA HIS A 157 -5.09 6.39 7.51
C HIS A 157 -4.56 6.91 6.18
N THR A 158 -4.67 8.22 5.95
CA THR A 158 -4.14 8.87 4.74
C THR A 158 -3.20 9.99 5.16
N SER A 159 -1.93 9.86 4.79
CA SER A 159 -0.94 10.93 4.92
C SER A 159 -0.84 11.68 3.58
N VAL A 160 -0.72 13.01 3.63
CA VAL A 160 -0.71 13.87 2.45
C VAL A 160 0.46 14.85 2.49
N GLY A 161 1.07 15.12 1.34
CA GLY A 161 1.94 16.26 1.12
C GLY A 161 1.15 17.57 1.04
N GLU A 162 1.86 18.68 1.22
CA GLU A 162 1.22 20.00 1.33
C GLU A 162 0.49 20.44 0.05
N VAL A 163 1.07 20.16 -1.13
CA VAL A 163 0.49 20.57 -2.42
C VAL A 163 -0.76 19.76 -2.73
N ILE A 164 -0.73 18.44 -2.54
CA ILE A 164 -1.94 17.62 -2.74
C ILE A 164 -2.99 17.87 -1.64
N GLY A 165 -2.59 18.29 -0.44
CA GLY A 165 -3.48 18.63 0.67
C GLY A 165 -4.45 19.79 0.37
N ARG A 166 -4.12 20.64 -0.63
CA ARG A 166 -5.02 21.67 -1.15
C ARG A 166 -6.25 21.08 -1.88
N THR A 167 -6.10 19.89 -2.44
CA THR A 167 -7.14 19.16 -3.18
C THR A 167 -7.75 18.05 -2.32
N LEU A 168 -6.92 17.23 -1.69
CA LEU A 168 -7.31 16.20 -0.72
C LEU A 168 -7.51 16.81 0.67
N THR A 169 -8.56 17.63 0.79
CA THR A 169 -8.93 18.25 2.08
C THR A 169 -9.30 17.20 3.13
N SER A 170 -9.25 17.58 4.41
CA SER A 170 -9.61 16.69 5.53
C SER A 170 -11.00 16.06 5.36
N ASN A 171 -11.99 16.79 4.82
CA ASN A 171 -13.32 16.24 4.56
C ASN A 171 -13.30 15.13 3.51
N VAL A 172 -12.54 15.33 2.41
CA VAL A 172 -12.36 14.29 1.37
C VAL A 172 -11.66 13.07 1.98
N ILE A 173 -10.59 13.28 2.74
CA ILE A 173 -9.86 12.20 3.41
C ILE A 173 -10.75 11.42 4.37
N THR A 174 -11.47 12.11 5.27
CA THR A 174 -12.36 11.46 6.25
C THR A 174 -13.45 10.66 5.55
N ARG A 175 -14.02 11.19 4.47
CA ARG A 175 -15.01 10.47 3.67
C ARG A 175 -14.41 9.21 3.02
N THR A 176 -13.25 9.34 2.37
CA THR A 176 -12.54 8.23 1.72
C THR A 176 -12.17 7.15 2.73
N ASN A 177 -11.54 7.51 3.86
CA ASN A 177 -11.16 6.55 4.90
C ASN A 177 -12.38 5.79 5.43
N ARG A 178 -13.52 6.47 5.60
CA ARG A 178 -14.78 5.83 6.02
C ARG A 178 -15.33 4.87 4.97
N GLU A 179 -15.32 5.25 3.69
CA GLU A 179 -15.81 4.39 2.60
C GLU A 179 -14.92 3.14 2.43
N VAL A 180 -13.59 3.30 2.51
CA VAL A 180 -12.63 2.19 2.49
C VAL A 180 -12.83 1.29 3.71
N GLY A 181 -12.94 1.85 4.92
CA GLY A 181 -13.18 1.09 6.14
C GLY A 181 -14.42 0.19 6.03
N LYS A 182 -15.54 0.75 5.55
CA LYS A 182 -16.78 -0.02 5.31
C LYS A 182 -16.61 -1.15 4.30
N ALA A 183 -15.85 -0.91 3.22
CA ALA A 183 -15.58 -1.94 2.22
C ALA A 183 -14.78 -3.11 2.81
N PHE A 184 -13.80 -2.84 3.67
CA PHE A 184 -13.03 -3.86 4.38
C PHE A 184 -13.87 -4.61 5.41
N GLU A 185 -14.71 -3.93 6.19
CA GLU A 185 -15.65 -4.57 7.13
C GLU A 185 -16.55 -5.57 6.41
N SER A 186 -17.23 -5.14 5.34
CA SER A 186 -18.10 -6.01 4.54
C SER A 186 -17.34 -7.20 3.94
N TYR A 187 -16.08 -7.01 3.52
CA TYR A 187 -15.26 -8.07 2.96
C TYR A 187 -14.90 -9.14 4.01
N PHE A 188 -14.57 -8.73 5.23
CA PHE A 188 -14.24 -9.66 6.31
C PHE A 188 -15.45 -10.43 6.83
N GLU A 189 -16.62 -9.79 6.91
CA GLU A 189 -17.87 -10.47 7.28
C GLU A 189 -18.23 -11.58 6.27
N GLN A 190 -18.18 -11.28 4.97
CA GLN A 190 -18.48 -12.25 3.91
C GLN A 190 -17.48 -13.41 3.85
N ASN A 191 -16.22 -13.20 4.19
CA ASN A 191 -15.21 -14.27 4.20
C ASN A 191 -15.22 -15.10 5.48
N THR A 192 -15.70 -14.56 6.60
CA THR A 192 -15.87 -15.32 7.86
C THR A 192 -17.03 -16.30 7.72
N LEU A 193 -18.13 -15.87 7.09
CA LEU A 193 -19.30 -16.71 6.78
C LEU A 193 -19.02 -17.83 5.76
N LYS A 194 -17.93 -17.74 4.98
CA LYS A 194 -17.53 -18.79 4.02
C LYS A 194 -16.54 -19.81 4.60
N ARG A 195 -16.10 -19.62 5.86
CA ARG A 195 -15.19 -20.53 6.58
C ARG A 195 -15.90 -21.35 7.67
N LEU A 196 -17.18 -21.11 7.90
CA LEU A 196 -18.09 -21.90 8.72
C LEU A 196 -18.97 -22.77 7.82
#